data_AF-A0A9D3MBE9-F1
#
_entry.id   AF-A0A9D3MBE9-F1
#
_cell.length_a   1.000
_cell.length_b   1.000
_cell.length_c   1.000
_cell.angle_alpha   90.00
_cell.angle_beta   90.00
_cell.angle_gamma   90.00
#
_symmetry.space_group_name_H-M   'P 1'
#
loop_
_entity.id
_entity.type
_entity.pdbx_description
1 polymer ?
#
loop_
_entity_poly.entity_id
_entity_poly.type
_entity_poly.pdbx_seq_one_letter_code
_entity_poly.pdbx_strand_id
1 'polypeptide(L)'
;MAFLSTKDLIHTIGESAALGAAGFVIWGDLNLTSSRHNCSRVKSFLGSRLGQYITNVTRAAEVCSDFLCQSNGRCVRQDPRAPHYLHLSANSYHIEPSGDGEFAVTGWHSQRELQLLANRFRCHCYQGYGGERCDSLEPPEETENAALRTANSAAFVVMLLILNFII
;
A
#
# COMPACT_ATOMS: atom_id res chain seq x y z
N MET A 1 18.90 19.94 -4.37
CA MET A 1 17.66 19.13 -4.16
C MET A 1 17.53 18.14 -5.30
N ALA A 2 17.57 16.85 -4.98
CA ALA A 2 17.36 15.75 -5.91
C ALA A 2 16.05 15.06 -5.54
N PHE A 3 15.19 14.80 -6.53
CA PHE A 3 13.93 14.07 -6.33
C PHE A 3 14.09 12.62 -6.75
N LEU A 4 13.27 11.74 -6.16
CA LEU A 4 13.21 10.33 -6.51
C LEU A 4 12.95 10.14 -8.02
N SER A 5 13.69 9.22 -8.61
CA SER A 5 13.46 8.75 -9.96
C SER A 5 12.27 7.80 -10.00
N THR A 6 11.74 7.49 -11.19
CA THR A 6 10.69 6.47 -11.34
C THR A 6 11.16 5.11 -10.81
N LYS A 7 12.45 4.78 -10.98
CA LYS A 7 13.03 3.55 -10.43
C LYS A 7 12.96 3.53 -8.91
N ASP A 8 13.25 4.64 -8.26
CA ASP A 8 13.19 4.73 -6.80
C ASP A 8 11.74 4.59 -6.30
N LEU A 9 10.77 5.19 -7.01
CA LEU A 9 9.35 5.05 -6.68
C LEU A 9 8.85 3.60 -6.82
N ILE A 10 9.31 2.87 -7.84
CA ILE A 10 9.01 1.45 -8.04
C ILE A 10 9.54 0.61 -6.87
N HIS A 11 10.81 0.79 -6.51
CA HIS A 11 11.45 -0.01 -5.45
C HIS A 11 11.15 0.47 -4.02
N THR A 12 10.31 1.49 -3.85
CA THR A 12 9.87 1.96 -2.53
C THR A 12 8.35 1.85 -2.40
N ILE A 13 7.61 2.82 -2.95
CA ILE A 13 6.15 2.84 -2.90
C ILE A 13 5.55 1.63 -3.63
N GLY A 14 6.08 1.30 -4.81
CA GLY A 14 5.63 0.13 -5.57
C GLY A 14 5.84 -1.18 -4.82
N GLU A 15 7.00 -1.33 -4.18
CA GLU A 15 7.33 -2.51 -3.38
C GLU A 15 6.40 -2.65 -2.18
N SER A 16 6.16 -1.56 -1.44
CA SER A 16 5.19 -1.54 -0.33
C SER A 16 3.80 -1.95 -0.77
N ALA A 17 3.31 -1.40 -1.89
CA ALA A 17 2.00 -1.75 -2.43
C ALA A 17 1.92 -3.22 -2.87
N ALA A 18 2.96 -3.72 -3.56
CA ALA A 18 3.01 -5.11 -4.02
C ALA A 18 3.01 -6.12 -2.86
N LEU A 19 3.59 -5.76 -1.71
CA LEU A 19 3.59 -6.58 -0.50
C LEU A 19 2.32 -6.41 0.35
N GLY A 20 1.33 -5.64 -0.11
CA GLY A 20 0.07 -5.43 0.59
C GLY A 20 0.17 -4.53 1.81
N ALA A 21 1.04 -3.53 1.80
CA ALA A 21 0.98 -2.47 2.81
C ALA A 21 -0.41 -1.80 2.77
N ALA A 22 -0.92 -1.37 3.94
CA ALA A 22 -2.18 -0.63 4.01
C ALA A 22 -2.08 0.78 3.39
N GLY A 23 -0.85 1.30 3.27
CA GLY A 23 -0.56 2.61 2.73
C GLY A 23 0.89 3.01 3.00
N PHE A 24 1.20 4.28 2.75
CA PHE A 24 2.50 4.88 3.01
C PHE A 24 2.31 6.33 3.45
N VAL A 25 3.32 6.87 4.13
CA VAL A 25 3.36 8.28 4.55
C VAL A 25 4.48 8.97 3.79
N ILE A 26 4.19 10.10 3.16
CA ILE A 26 5.21 10.95 2.55
C ILE A 26 5.60 12.02 3.56
N TRP A 27 6.87 12.04 3.95
CA TRP A 27 7.43 13.09 4.79
C TRP A 27 8.51 13.86 4.03
N GLY A 28 8.76 15.11 4.44
CA GLY A 28 9.74 15.98 3.82
C GLY A 28 10.38 16.92 4.85
N ASP A 29 11.63 17.26 4.63
CA ASP A 29 12.37 18.23 5.45
C ASP A 29 11.90 19.68 5.20
N LEU A 30 12.04 20.55 6.21
CA LEU A 30 11.64 21.96 6.13
C LEU A 30 12.39 22.73 5.03
N ASN A 31 13.59 22.28 4.63
CA ASN A 31 14.33 22.89 3.53
C ASN A 31 13.64 22.73 2.17
N LEU A 32 12.74 21.73 2.01
CA LEU A 32 11.96 21.57 0.79
C LEU A 32 10.96 22.73 0.58
N THR A 33 10.60 23.42 1.66
CA THR A 33 9.65 24.53 1.67
C THR A 33 10.29 25.87 2.03
N SER A 34 11.63 25.95 2.05
CA SER A 34 12.37 27.13 2.55
C SER A 34 12.34 28.35 1.63
N SER A 35 11.94 28.19 0.36
CA SER A 35 11.88 29.29 -0.60
C SER A 35 10.81 29.04 -1.67
N ARG A 36 10.34 30.11 -2.32
CA ARG A 36 9.42 30.02 -3.47
C ARG A 36 9.97 29.10 -4.56
N HIS A 37 11.27 29.18 -4.83
CA HIS A 37 11.93 28.33 -5.83
C HIS A 37 11.83 26.84 -5.44
N ASN A 38 12.12 26.49 -4.19
CA ASN A 38 12.01 25.12 -3.70
C ASN A 38 10.56 24.61 -3.76
N CYS A 39 9.60 25.42 -3.29
CA CYS A 39 8.18 25.07 -3.36
C CYS A 39 7.70 24.82 -4.79
N SER A 40 8.13 25.63 -5.77
CA SER A 40 7.78 25.41 -7.19
C SER A 40 8.33 24.09 -7.73
N ARG A 41 9.54 23.70 -7.32
CA ARG A 41 10.15 22.42 -7.71
C ARG A 41 9.41 21.23 -7.09
N VAL A 42 9.05 21.33 -5.80
CA VAL A 42 8.24 20.31 -5.11
C VAL A 42 6.86 20.19 -5.76
N LYS A 43 6.18 21.31 -6.05
CA LYS A 43 4.90 21.33 -6.76
C LYS A 43 4.99 20.62 -8.11
N SER A 44 6.05 20.90 -8.89
CA SER A 44 6.27 20.23 -10.18
C SER A 44 6.49 18.72 -10.02
N PHE A 45 7.26 18.29 -9.02
CA PHE A 45 7.48 16.87 -8.75
C PHE A 45 6.19 16.14 -8.34
N LEU A 46 5.37 16.75 -7.49
CA LEU A 46 4.07 16.24 -7.07
C LEU A 46 3.08 16.17 -8.23
N GLY A 47 2.93 17.25 -8.99
CA GLY A 47 2.01 17.34 -10.13
C GLY A 47 2.46 16.63 -11.40
N SER A 48 3.59 15.91 -11.36
CA SER A 48 4.06 15.09 -12.48
C SER A 48 4.43 13.69 -11.99
N ARG A 49 5.71 13.41 -11.78
CA ARG A 49 6.26 12.08 -11.55
C ARG A 49 5.65 11.38 -10.33
N LEU A 50 5.61 12.04 -9.18
CA LEU A 50 5.14 11.41 -7.96
C LEU A 50 3.63 11.20 -7.98
N GLY A 51 2.86 12.24 -8.30
CA GLY A 51 1.40 12.16 -8.37
C GLY A 51 0.93 11.11 -9.39
N GLN A 52 1.47 11.13 -10.61
CA GLN A 52 1.10 10.15 -11.64
C GLN A 52 1.44 8.72 -11.22
N TYR A 53 2.58 8.50 -10.54
CA TYR A 53 2.96 7.19 -10.04
C TYR A 53 2.05 6.72 -8.89
N ILE A 54 1.70 7.60 -7.95
CA ILE A 54 0.75 7.31 -6.87
C ILE A 54 -0.62 6.93 -7.45
N THR A 55 -1.13 7.71 -8.40
CA THR A 55 -2.39 7.41 -9.07
C THR A 55 -2.34 6.05 -9.76
N ASN A 56 -1.25 5.73 -10.44
CA ASN A 56 -1.06 4.43 -11.10
C ASN A 56 -1.13 3.27 -10.09
N VAL A 57 -0.30 3.30 -9.05
CA VAL A 57 -0.23 2.19 -8.08
C VAL A 57 -1.51 2.04 -7.26
N THR A 58 -2.12 3.15 -6.84
CA THR A 58 -3.38 3.15 -6.08
C THR A 58 -4.50 2.54 -6.91
N ARG A 59 -4.67 3.00 -8.16
CA ARG A 59 -5.74 2.49 -9.02
C ARG A 59 -5.51 1.02 -9.40
N ALA A 60 -4.26 0.60 -9.60
CA ALA A 60 -3.95 -0.81 -9.84
C ALA A 60 -4.27 -1.70 -8.61
N ALA A 61 -4.00 -1.20 -7.40
CA ALA A 61 -4.34 -1.90 -6.16
C ALA A 61 -5.86 -2.01 -5.95
N GLU A 62 -6.61 -0.94 -6.25
CA GLU A 62 -8.08 -0.94 -6.22
C GLU A 62 -8.66 -1.99 -7.17
N VAL A 63 -8.21 -2.01 -8.44
CA VAL A 63 -8.71 -2.99 -9.41
C VAL A 63 -8.34 -4.41 -8.99
N CYS A 64 -7.14 -4.61 -8.45
CA CYS A 64 -6.74 -5.93 -7.96
C CYS A 64 -7.64 -6.39 -6.79
N SER A 65 -7.92 -5.49 -5.83
CA SER A 65 -8.81 -5.75 -4.70
C SER A 65 -10.22 -6.11 -5.17
N ASP A 66 -10.78 -5.35 -6.10
CA ASP A 66 -12.10 -5.59 -6.67
C ASP A 66 -12.16 -6.95 -7.40
N PHE A 67 -11.24 -7.17 -8.34
CA PHE A 67 -11.26 -8.34 -9.21
C PHE A 67 -10.91 -9.65 -8.48
N LEU A 68 -9.81 -9.66 -7.71
CA LEU A 68 -9.34 -10.89 -7.04
C LEU A 68 -10.01 -11.11 -5.70
N CYS A 69 -10.18 -10.04 -4.92
CA CYS A 69 -10.50 -10.11 -3.49
C CYS A 69 -11.91 -9.60 -3.15
N GLN A 70 -12.79 -9.41 -4.14
CA GLN A 70 -14.18 -8.97 -3.96
C GLN A 70 -14.29 -7.65 -3.16
N SER A 71 -13.29 -6.78 -3.26
CA SER A 71 -13.16 -5.56 -2.44
C SER A 71 -13.08 -5.79 -0.93
N ASN A 72 -12.98 -7.04 -0.48
CA ASN A 72 -12.92 -7.47 0.92
C ASN A 72 -11.49 -7.83 1.37
N GLY A 73 -10.49 -7.49 0.58
CA GLY A 73 -9.10 -7.75 0.90
C GLY A 73 -8.17 -6.97 0.00
N ARG A 74 -6.88 -6.99 0.36
CA ARG A 74 -5.81 -6.38 -0.44
C ARG A 74 -5.02 -7.44 -1.16
N CYS A 75 -4.50 -7.10 -2.32
CA CYS A 75 -3.60 -7.96 -3.07
C CYS A 75 -2.19 -7.97 -2.46
N VAL A 76 -1.60 -9.16 -2.37
CA VAL A 76 -0.22 -9.39 -1.92
C VAL A 76 0.48 -10.23 -2.97
N ARG A 77 1.71 -9.84 -3.34
CA ARG A 77 2.53 -10.57 -4.29
C ARG A 77 2.77 -12.00 -3.81
N GLN A 78 2.56 -12.97 -4.69
CA GLN A 78 2.67 -14.39 -4.34
C GLN A 78 4.11 -14.77 -3.99
N ASP A 79 5.07 -14.42 -4.85
CA ASP A 79 6.50 -14.58 -4.58
C ASP A 79 7.10 -13.23 -4.12
N PRO A 80 7.46 -13.08 -2.83
CA PRO A 80 8.05 -11.85 -2.32
C PRO A 80 9.36 -11.44 -2.99
N ARG A 81 10.05 -12.34 -3.71
CA ARG A 81 11.30 -12.04 -4.44
C ARG A 81 11.09 -11.75 -5.92
N ALA A 82 9.91 -12.05 -6.47
CA ALA A 82 9.62 -11.78 -7.87
C ALA A 82 9.43 -10.26 -8.11
N PRO A 83 9.91 -9.71 -9.24
CA PRO A 83 9.78 -8.29 -9.56
C PRO A 83 8.39 -7.98 -10.16
N HIS A 84 7.33 -8.33 -9.45
CA HIS A 84 5.95 -8.03 -9.84
C HIS A 84 5.42 -6.86 -9.01
N TYR A 85 4.84 -5.88 -9.70
CA TYR A 85 4.32 -4.65 -9.11
C TYR A 85 2.88 -4.44 -9.53
N LEU A 86 2.10 -3.77 -8.69
CA LEU A 86 0.74 -3.35 -9.01
C LEU A 86 0.80 -2.05 -9.80
N HIS A 87 0.82 -2.15 -11.12
CA HIS A 87 0.76 -1.00 -12.03
C HIS A 87 -0.32 -1.18 -13.08
N LEU A 88 -0.98 -0.09 -13.44
CA LEU A 88 -1.81 0.00 -14.63
C LEU A 88 -0.94 -0.14 -15.89
N SER A 89 -1.47 -0.87 -16.86
CA SER A 89 -0.82 -1.04 -18.16
C SER A 89 -0.98 0.22 -19.00
N ALA A 90 0.13 0.74 -19.51
CA ALA A 90 0.13 1.93 -20.37
C ALA A 90 -0.58 1.72 -21.72
N ASN A 91 -0.88 0.46 -22.09
CA ASN A 91 -1.61 0.15 -23.31
C ASN A 91 -3.13 0.26 -23.15
N SER A 92 -3.63 0.12 -21.91
CA SER A 92 -5.06 0.06 -21.62
C SER A 92 -5.55 1.19 -20.73
N TYR A 93 -4.63 1.90 -20.06
CA TYR A 93 -4.93 3.03 -19.19
C TYR A 93 -4.19 4.30 -19.61
N HIS A 94 -4.88 5.42 -19.45
CA HIS A 94 -4.34 6.77 -19.58
C HIS A 94 -4.51 7.52 -18.28
N ILE A 95 -3.43 8.14 -17.80
CA ILE A 95 -3.41 8.95 -16.59
C ILE A 95 -3.03 10.37 -16.99
N GLU A 96 -3.97 11.30 -16.92
CA GLU A 96 -3.81 12.68 -17.35
C GLU A 96 -4.08 13.65 -16.21
N PRO A 97 -3.34 14.78 -16.12
CA PRO A 97 -3.66 15.83 -15.16
C PRO A 97 -5.05 16.42 -15.44
N SER A 98 -5.92 16.47 -14.43
CA SER A 98 -7.29 17.02 -14.57
C SER A 98 -7.43 18.47 -14.09
N GLY A 99 -6.40 19.03 -13.46
CA GLY A 99 -6.43 20.35 -12.80
C GLY A 99 -6.16 20.23 -11.30
N ASP A 100 -5.76 21.32 -10.66
CA ASP A 100 -5.56 21.43 -9.19
C ASP A 100 -4.67 20.36 -8.51
N GLY A 101 -3.83 19.66 -9.28
CA GLY A 101 -2.94 18.61 -8.77
C GLY A 101 -3.58 17.21 -8.74
N GLU A 102 -4.78 17.06 -9.30
CA GLU A 102 -5.44 15.78 -9.49
C GLU A 102 -5.11 15.13 -10.85
N PHE A 103 -5.37 13.83 -10.93
CA PHE A 103 -5.16 13.02 -12.12
C PHE A 103 -6.44 12.24 -12.45
N ALA A 104 -6.93 12.41 -13.68
CA ALA A 104 -7.98 11.56 -14.22
C ALA A 104 -7.38 10.26 -14.75
N VAL A 105 -8.05 9.15 -14.47
CA VAL A 105 -7.68 7.83 -14.99
C VAL A 105 -8.81 7.32 -15.88
N THR A 106 -8.49 7.00 -17.13
CA THR A 106 -9.41 6.37 -18.08
C THR A 106 -8.83 5.04 -18.56
N GLY A 107 -9.69 4.11 -18.95
CA GLY A 107 -9.28 2.79 -19.42
C GLY A 107 -9.80 1.62 -18.59
N TRP A 108 -9.52 0.41 -19.08
CA TRP A 108 -10.03 -0.85 -18.53
C TRP A 108 -9.03 -1.98 -18.73
N HIS A 109 -8.88 -2.87 -17.74
CA HIS A 109 -8.02 -4.05 -17.89
C HIS A 109 -8.57 -4.99 -18.97
N SER A 110 -7.65 -5.50 -19.79
CA SER A 110 -7.95 -6.63 -20.68
C SER A 110 -7.99 -7.94 -19.89
N GLN A 111 -8.67 -8.96 -20.44
CA GLN A 111 -8.71 -10.30 -19.84
C GLN A 111 -7.31 -10.88 -19.57
N ARG A 112 -6.34 -10.59 -20.45
CA ARG A 112 -4.95 -11.04 -20.30
C ARG A 112 -4.26 -10.37 -19.12
N GLU A 113 -4.50 -9.08 -18.89
CA GLU A 113 -3.95 -8.34 -17.75
C GLU A 113 -4.55 -8.84 -16.43
N LEU A 114 -5.85 -9.11 -16.41
CA LEU A 114 -6.52 -9.73 -15.25
C LEU A 114 -5.97 -11.13 -14.93
N GLN A 115 -5.70 -11.95 -15.94
CA GLN A 115 -5.06 -13.26 -15.76
C GLN A 115 -3.65 -13.12 -15.16
N LEU A 116 -2.87 -12.13 -15.62
CA LEU A 116 -1.54 -11.87 -15.06
C LEU A 116 -1.60 -11.41 -13.61
N LEU A 117 -2.60 -10.61 -13.23
CA LEU A 117 -2.84 -10.25 -11.83
C LEU A 117 -3.12 -11.50 -10.99
N ALA A 118 -4.06 -12.35 -11.43
CA ALA A 118 -4.41 -13.59 -10.73
C ALA A 118 -3.22 -14.55 -10.53
N ASN A 119 -2.31 -14.61 -11.51
CA ASN A 119 -1.13 -15.46 -11.44
C ASN A 119 0.00 -14.92 -10.55
N ARG A 120 0.01 -13.61 -10.24
CA ARG A 120 1.13 -12.93 -9.57
C ARG A 120 0.79 -12.47 -8.17
N PHE A 121 -0.49 -12.32 -7.87
CA PHE A 121 -1.00 -11.81 -6.60
C PHE A 121 -2.01 -12.78 -6.00
N ARG A 122 -2.14 -12.74 -4.68
CA ARG A 122 -3.16 -13.44 -3.89
C ARG A 122 -3.82 -12.47 -2.94
N CYS A 123 -4.92 -12.85 -2.34
CA CYS A 123 -5.59 -11.99 -1.37
C CYS A 123 -5.00 -12.11 0.03
N HIS A 124 -5.06 -10.99 0.75
CA HIS A 124 -5.01 -10.91 2.19
C HIS A 124 -6.32 -10.22 2.63
N CYS A 125 -7.23 -11.01 3.16
CA CYS A 125 -8.57 -10.55 3.49
C CYS A 125 -8.57 -9.59 4.68
N TYR A 126 -9.50 -8.65 4.66
CA TYR A 126 -9.77 -7.80 5.80
C TYR A 126 -10.46 -8.60 6.91
N GLN A 127 -10.44 -8.05 8.12
CA GLN A 127 -11.05 -8.69 9.28
C GLN A 127 -12.53 -9.02 9.01
N GLY A 128 -12.93 -10.26 9.29
CA GLY A 128 -14.29 -10.76 9.07
C GLY A 128 -14.51 -11.41 7.70
N TYR A 129 -13.50 -11.47 6.83
CA TYR A 129 -13.56 -12.11 5.53
C TYR A 129 -12.52 -13.22 5.40
N GLY A 130 -12.87 -14.28 4.68
CA GLY A 130 -12.02 -15.46 4.49
C GLY A 130 -12.12 -16.03 3.08
N GLY A 131 -11.42 -17.15 2.89
CA GLY A 131 -11.28 -17.80 1.59
C GLY A 131 -10.16 -17.20 0.73
N GLU A 132 -9.83 -17.87 -0.37
CA GLU A 132 -8.75 -17.44 -1.27
C GLU A 132 -9.05 -16.08 -1.94
N ARG A 133 -10.34 -15.77 -2.11
CA ARG A 133 -10.85 -14.56 -2.79
C ARG A 133 -11.58 -13.58 -1.86
N CYS A 134 -11.54 -13.79 -0.55
CA CYS A 134 -12.27 -12.96 0.42
C CYS A 134 -13.77 -12.89 0.15
N ASP A 135 -14.33 -14.01 -0.32
CA ASP A 135 -15.73 -14.18 -0.73
C ASP A 135 -16.57 -14.89 0.34
N SER A 136 -15.96 -15.33 1.44
CA SER A 136 -16.65 -15.86 2.61
C SER A 136 -16.53 -14.93 3.81
N LEU A 137 -17.48 -15.05 4.75
CA LEU A 137 -17.39 -14.41 6.06
C LEU A 137 -16.65 -15.33 7.02
N GLU A 138 -15.65 -14.80 7.72
CA GLU A 138 -15.07 -15.51 8.85
C GLU A 138 -15.99 -15.36 10.08
N PRO A 139 -16.24 -16.45 10.82
CA PRO A 139 -16.94 -16.33 12.09
C PRO A 139 -16.15 -15.37 13.00
N PRO A 140 -16.83 -14.55 13.81
CA PRO A 140 -16.15 -13.70 14.77
C PRO A 140 -15.23 -14.58 15.63
N GLU A 141 -13.96 -14.19 15.74
CA GLU A 141 -13.03 -14.84 16.67
C GLU A 141 -13.67 -14.78 18.07
N GLU A 142 -14.06 -15.94 18.61
CA GLU A 142 -14.40 -16.06 20.02
C GLU A 142 -13.15 -15.63 20.80
N THR A 143 -13.22 -14.47 21.46
CA THR A 143 -12.12 -13.93 22.25
C THR A 143 -11.83 -14.81 23.46
N GLU A 144 -11.11 -15.91 23.26
CA GLU A 144 -10.70 -16.81 24.35
C GLU A 144 -9.44 -16.31 25.09
N ASN A 145 -8.98 -15.06 24.87
CA ASN A 145 -7.68 -14.60 25.39
C ASN A 145 -7.63 -13.18 25.96
N ALA A 146 -8.73 -12.68 26.53
CA ALA A 146 -8.66 -11.47 27.37
C ALA A 146 -7.82 -11.72 28.66
N ALA A 147 -7.89 -12.94 29.22
CA ALA A 147 -7.16 -13.30 30.44
C ALA A 147 -5.65 -13.53 30.24
N LEU A 148 -5.23 -14.02 29.06
CA LEU A 148 -3.82 -14.28 28.78
C LEU A 148 -3.03 -12.99 28.48
N ARG A 149 -3.68 -11.98 27.88
CA ARG A 149 -3.08 -10.67 27.60
C ARG A 149 -2.83 -9.86 28.87
N THR A 150 -3.75 -9.89 29.84
CA THR A 150 -3.56 -9.22 31.14
C THR A 150 -2.45 -9.86 31.96
N ALA A 151 -2.34 -11.20 31.95
CA ALA A 151 -1.26 -11.91 32.62
C ALA A 151 0.13 -11.58 32.03
N ASN A 152 0.25 -11.55 30.70
CA ASN A 152 1.49 -11.20 30.02
C ASN A 152 1.89 -9.73 30.21
N SER A 153 0.93 -8.80 30.19
CA SER A 153 1.20 -7.38 30.49
C SER A 153 1.65 -7.17 31.94
N ALA A 154 1.00 -7.82 32.90
CA ALA A 154 1.39 -7.72 34.31
C ALA A 154 2.80 -8.31 34.54
N ALA A 155 3.11 -9.46 33.94
CA ALA A 155 4.44 -10.07 34.03
C ALA A 155 5.54 -9.16 33.43
N PHE A 156 5.27 -8.50 32.30
CA PHE A 156 6.21 -7.59 31.66
C PHE A 156 6.46 -6.31 32.47
N VAL A 157 5.40 -5.74 33.06
CA VAL A 157 5.50 -4.58 33.96
C VAL A 157 6.25 -4.96 35.24
N VAL A 158 5.95 -6.11 35.83
CA VAL A 158 6.67 -6.59 37.02
C VAL A 158 8.16 -6.78 36.68
N MET A 159 8.51 -7.47 35.59
CA MET A 159 9.90 -7.63 35.13
C MET A 159 10.63 -6.29 34.96
N LEU A 160 10.01 -5.31 34.31
CA LEU A 160 10.55 -3.96 34.15
C LEU A 160 10.79 -3.28 35.50
N LEU A 161 9.87 -3.43 36.46
CA LEU A 161 10.05 -2.88 37.81
C LEU A 161 11.23 -3.55 38.53
N ILE A 162 11.38 -4.88 38.44
CA ILE A 162 12.51 -5.56 39.11
C ILE A 162 13.86 -5.17 38.50
N LEU A 163 13.95 -5.03 37.16
CA LEU A 163 15.18 -4.57 36.50
C LEU A 163 15.57 -3.14 36.91
N ASN A 164 14.60 -2.26 37.17
CA ASN A 164 14.88 -0.89 37.63
C ASN A 164 15.22 -0.80 39.13
N PHE A 165 15.03 -1.87 39.91
CA PHE A 165 15.44 -1.93 41.33
C PHE A 165 16.80 -2.61 41.54
N ILE A 166 17.34 -3.27 40.51
CA ILE A 166 18.62 -4.00 40.57
C ILE A 166 19.78 -3.17 39.98
N ILE A 167 19.49 -2.05 39.30
CA ILE A 167 20.46 -1.04 38.85
C ILE A 167 20.47 0.12 39.84
#